data_AF-A0A9E2AHQ0-F1
#
_entry.id   AF-A0A9E2AHQ0-F1
#
_cell.length_a   1.000
_cell.length_b   1.000
_cell.length_c   1.000
_cell.angle_alpha   90.00
_cell.angle_beta   90.00
_cell.angle_gamma   90.00
#
_symmetry.space_group_name_H-M   'P 1'
#
loop_
_entity.id
_entity.type
_entity.pdbx_description
1 polymer ?
#
loop_
_entity_poly.entity_id
_entity_poly.type
_entity_poly.pdbx_seq_one_letter_code
_entity_poly.pdbx_strand_id
1 'polypeptide(L)'
;IGHSGSLAGYRAVMTRFPDQNLTVAILSNIMGFQTSAKAMEVVDIFLKDDLGPVEKENNQNVVSTGSVAEAFIVSDLGQYTGTYYSNELNTRYHFEIENDTLQIKVKYNNPIKLRSTAKDRFRRIVEIRFVRDNDGDIAGFILDAGRVQNLKFEKIN
;
A
#
# COMPACT_ATOMS: atom_id res chain seq x y z
N ILE A 1 3.07 -1.49 -24.62
CA ILE A 1 1.74 -1.70 -23.98
C ILE A 1 1.78 -2.96 -23.12
N GLY A 2 1.09 -3.03 -21.98
CA GLY A 2 1.14 -4.23 -21.15
C GLY A 2 0.23 -4.20 -19.94
N HIS A 3 0.10 -5.36 -19.28
CA HIS A 3 -0.67 -5.51 -18.06
C HIS A 3 -0.04 -6.57 -17.14
N SER A 4 -0.24 -6.40 -15.84
CA SER A 4 0.19 -7.36 -14.82
C SER A 4 -1.01 -7.85 -14.01
N GLY A 5 -1.00 -9.15 -13.67
CA GLY A 5 -1.99 -9.78 -12.82
C GLY A 5 -1.36 -10.35 -11.56
N SER A 6 -2.12 -10.34 -10.46
CA SER A 6 -1.72 -11.05 -9.25
C SER A 6 -2.92 -11.49 -8.43
N LEU A 7 -2.87 -12.74 -7.97
CA LEU A 7 -3.89 -13.32 -7.10
C LEU A 7 -3.27 -14.45 -6.27
N ALA A 8 -3.46 -14.42 -4.94
CA ALA A 8 -3.19 -15.54 -4.03
C ALA A 8 -1.88 -16.33 -4.28
N GLY A 9 -0.76 -15.61 -4.48
CA GLY A 9 0.56 -16.20 -4.72
C GLY A 9 0.95 -16.38 -6.20
N TYR A 10 -0.02 -16.24 -7.11
CA TYR A 10 0.23 -16.21 -8.56
C TYR A 10 0.52 -14.79 -9.04
N ARG A 11 1.41 -14.70 -10.03
CA ARG A 11 1.82 -13.48 -10.72
C ARG A 11 1.78 -13.72 -12.22
N ALA A 12 1.33 -12.73 -12.97
CA ALA A 12 1.36 -12.73 -14.43
C ALA A 12 1.79 -11.36 -14.92
N VAL A 13 2.50 -11.31 -16.04
CA VAL A 13 2.73 -10.07 -16.79
C VAL A 13 2.74 -10.39 -18.28
N MET A 14 2.23 -9.45 -19.08
CA MET A 14 2.38 -9.44 -20.52
C MET A 14 2.76 -8.03 -20.95
N THR A 15 3.83 -7.92 -21.74
CA THR A 15 4.25 -6.67 -22.37
C THR A 15 4.48 -6.87 -23.86
N ARG A 16 4.12 -5.87 -24.65
CA ARG A 16 4.18 -5.87 -26.12
C ARG A 16 4.83 -4.59 -26.61
N PHE A 17 5.76 -4.77 -27.54
CA PHE A 17 6.49 -3.77 -28.32
C PHE A 17 6.06 -3.95 -29.79
N PRO A 18 5.01 -3.24 -30.25
CA PRO A 18 4.44 -3.47 -31.57
C PRO A 18 5.43 -3.21 -32.71
N ASP A 19 6.19 -2.12 -32.60
CA ASP A 19 7.14 -1.68 -33.64
C ASP A 19 8.26 -2.71 -33.85
N GLN A 20 8.72 -3.34 -32.77
CA GLN A 20 9.75 -4.39 -32.78
C GLN A 20 9.17 -5.81 -32.91
N ASN A 21 7.85 -5.92 -33.10
CA ASN A 21 7.13 -7.19 -33.15
C ASN A 21 7.40 -8.16 -31.97
N LEU A 22 7.78 -7.66 -30.79
CA LEU A 22 8.12 -8.47 -29.62
C LEU A 22 6.99 -8.51 -28.58
N THR A 23 6.65 -9.70 -28.10
CA THR A 23 5.76 -9.91 -26.94
C THR A 23 6.48 -10.77 -25.91
N VAL A 24 6.47 -10.34 -24.65
CA VAL A 24 6.97 -11.12 -23.52
C VAL A 24 5.83 -11.36 -22.54
N ALA A 25 5.58 -12.63 -22.21
CA ALA A 25 4.61 -13.04 -21.20
C ALA A 25 5.28 -13.94 -20.17
N ILE A 26 5.10 -13.65 -18.89
CA ILE A 26 5.64 -14.45 -17.79
C ILE A 26 4.52 -14.78 -16.80
N LEU A 27 4.44 -16.06 -16.43
CA LEU A 27 3.54 -16.58 -15.41
C LEU A 27 4.37 -17.18 -14.28
N SER A 28 3.98 -16.94 -13.04
CA SER A 28 4.64 -17.48 -11.87
C SER A 28 3.64 -17.83 -10.78
N ASN A 29 3.92 -18.90 -10.05
CA ASN A 29 3.21 -19.33 -8.84
C ASN A 29 4.00 -18.99 -7.55
N ILE A 30 5.03 -18.15 -7.66
CA ILE A 30 5.84 -17.70 -6.52
C ILE A 30 5.46 -16.26 -6.19
N MET A 31 4.94 -16.03 -4.97
CA MET A 31 4.42 -14.73 -4.53
C MET A 31 5.43 -13.58 -4.66
N GLY A 32 6.71 -13.85 -4.39
CA GLY A 32 7.80 -12.88 -4.42
C GLY A 32 8.44 -12.69 -5.80
N PHE A 33 8.01 -13.43 -6.82
CA PHE A 33 8.64 -13.34 -8.15
C PHE A 33 8.27 -12.03 -8.84
N GLN A 34 9.28 -11.23 -9.17
CA GLN A 34 9.11 -9.92 -9.80
C GLN A 34 8.91 -10.06 -11.31
N THR A 35 7.74 -10.56 -11.73
CA THR A 35 7.41 -10.87 -13.13
C THR A 35 7.70 -9.69 -14.08
N SER A 36 7.29 -8.47 -13.72
CA SER A 36 7.48 -7.29 -14.57
C SER A 36 8.96 -6.95 -14.79
N ALA A 37 9.79 -7.00 -13.73
CA ALA A 37 11.22 -6.73 -13.84
C ALA A 37 11.90 -7.77 -14.74
N LYS A 38 11.57 -9.06 -14.54
CA LYS A 38 12.10 -10.15 -15.36
C LYS A 38 11.64 -10.09 -16.81
N ALA A 39 10.42 -9.63 -17.07
CA ALA A 39 9.96 -9.41 -18.44
C ALA A 39 10.78 -8.33 -19.14
N MET A 40 11.14 -7.25 -18.45
CA MET A 40 12.01 -6.21 -19.00
C MET A 40 13.45 -6.69 -19.21
N GLU A 41 14.01 -7.50 -18.31
CA GLU A 41 15.33 -8.12 -18.56
C GLU A 41 15.33 -8.98 -19.84
N VAL A 42 14.25 -9.71 -20.11
CA VAL A 42 14.09 -10.45 -21.37
C VAL A 42 13.99 -9.48 -22.55
N VAL A 43 13.21 -8.40 -22.44
CA VAL A 43 13.11 -7.38 -23.49
C VAL A 43 14.48 -6.78 -23.79
N ASP A 44 15.28 -6.45 -22.78
CA ASP A 44 16.62 -5.88 -22.94
C ASP A 44 17.55 -6.82 -23.71
N ILE A 45 17.38 -8.14 -23.56
CA ILE A 45 18.13 -9.15 -24.32
C ILE A 45 17.68 -9.17 -25.78
N PHE A 46 16.38 -9.15 -26.04
CA PHE A 46 15.82 -9.31 -27.39
C PHE A 46 15.86 -8.02 -28.22
N LEU A 47 15.79 -6.85 -27.59
CA LEU A 47 15.80 -5.53 -28.24
C LEU A 47 17.13 -4.80 -28.04
N LYS A 48 18.20 -5.51 -27.65
CA LYS A 48 19.49 -4.92 -27.33
C LYS A 48 20.00 -3.96 -28.42
N ASP A 49 19.81 -4.33 -29.69
CA ASP A 49 20.29 -3.55 -30.83
C ASP A 49 19.35 -2.38 -31.19
N ASP A 50 18.10 -2.42 -30.73
CA ASP A 50 17.05 -1.43 -31.01
C ASP A 50 16.94 -0.35 -29.93
N LEU A 51 17.34 -0.65 -28.68
CA LEU A 51 17.11 0.21 -27.50
C LEU A 51 18.09 1.38 -27.36
N GLY A 52 19.11 1.46 -28.23
CA GLY A 52 20.19 2.44 -28.10
C GLY A 52 20.99 2.27 -26.80
N PRO A 53 22.02 3.10 -26.56
CA PRO A 53 22.75 3.05 -25.30
C PRO A 53 21.84 3.45 -24.15
N VAL A 54 21.76 2.61 -23.12
CA VAL A 54 21.13 2.97 -21.84
C VAL A 54 21.96 4.10 -21.23
N GLU A 55 21.46 5.33 -21.31
CA GLU A 55 21.98 6.42 -20.49
C GLU A 55 21.73 6.04 -19.03
N LYS A 56 22.82 5.76 -18.32
CA LYS A 56 22.75 5.68 -16.86
C LYS A 56 22.48 7.09 -16.36
N GLU A 57 21.22 7.42 -16.11
CA GLU A 57 20.92 8.56 -15.27
C GLU A 57 21.62 8.33 -13.92
N ASN A 58 22.64 9.15 -13.64
CA ASN A 58 23.22 9.31 -12.31
C ASN A 58 22.19 9.99 -11.39
N ASN A 59 21.08 9.31 -11.13
CA ASN A 59 20.18 9.69 -10.05
C ASN A 59 20.83 9.24 -8.74
N GLN A 60 21.80 10.05 -8.27
CA GLN A 60 22.17 10.10 -6.86
C GLN A 60 21.01 10.54 -5.95
N ASN A 61 19.86 10.89 -6.53
CA ASN A 61 18.57 10.89 -5.83
C ASN A 61 17.92 9.51 -5.93
N VAL A 62 18.59 8.47 -5.41
CA VAL A 62 17.83 7.41 -4.74
C VAL A 62 17.22 8.12 -3.53
N VAL A 63 16.00 8.62 -3.70
CA VAL A 63 15.14 8.86 -2.54
C VAL A 63 15.03 7.49 -1.90
N SER A 64 15.86 7.28 -0.89
CA SER A 64 15.72 6.24 0.09
C SER A 64 14.31 6.35 0.64
N THR A 65 13.33 5.69 0.03
CA THR A 65 12.06 5.31 0.68
C THR A 65 12.32 4.17 1.67
N GLY A 66 13.40 4.34 2.42
CA GLY A 66 13.88 3.61 3.57
C GLY A 66 14.51 4.61 4.53
N SER A 67 14.01 5.84 4.59
CA SER A 67 14.03 6.55 5.86
C SER A 67 13.23 5.69 6.81
N VAL A 68 13.94 5.03 7.73
CA VAL A 68 13.38 4.67 9.02
C VAL A 68 13.05 6.00 9.68
N ALA A 69 11.96 6.64 9.22
CA ALA A 69 11.43 7.83 9.84
C ALA A 69 11.23 7.44 11.30
N GLU A 70 11.91 8.15 12.19
CA GLU A 70 11.75 8.01 13.63
C GLU A 70 10.26 7.83 13.90
N ALA A 71 9.92 6.71 14.55
CA ALA A 71 8.53 6.37 14.80
C ALA A 71 7.91 7.55 15.55
N PHE A 72 6.92 8.22 14.93
CA PHE A 72 6.21 9.29 15.60
C PHE A 72 5.52 8.69 16.82
N ILE A 73 5.95 9.05 18.03
CA ILE A 73 5.36 8.52 19.25
C ILE A 73 4.13 9.35 19.57
N VAL A 74 2.97 8.70 19.55
CA VAL A 74 1.72 9.31 19.99
C VAL A 74 1.57 9.04 21.48
N SER A 75 1.52 10.09 22.29
CA SER A 75 1.51 9.98 23.76
C SER A 75 0.24 9.35 24.32
N ASP A 76 -0.88 9.48 23.62
CA ASP A 76 -2.17 8.93 24.04
C ASP A 76 -2.82 8.18 22.88
N LEU A 77 -2.54 6.87 22.81
CA LEU A 77 -3.17 5.97 21.83
C LEU A 77 -4.63 5.65 22.18
N GLY A 78 -5.06 5.89 23.43
CA GLY A 78 -6.39 5.54 23.93
C GLY A 78 -7.50 6.26 23.17
N GLN A 79 -7.26 7.51 22.76
CA GLN A 79 -8.22 8.34 22.02
C GLN A 79 -8.71 7.71 20.72
N TYR A 80 -7.85 6.94 20.05
CA TYR A 80 -8.16 6.31 18.75
C TYR A 80 -8.89 4.98 18.89
N THR A 81 -8.96 4.42 20.10
CA THR A 81 -9.64 3.13 20.33
C THR A 81 -11.15 3.27 20.17
N GLY A 82 -11.80 2.16 19.83
CA GLY A 82 -13.24 2.09 19.66
C GLY A 82 -13.66 1.42 18.36
N THR A 83 -14.96 1.45 18.11
CA THR A 83 -15.56 0.87 16.90
C THR A 83 -15.95 1.99 15.96
N TYR A 84 -15.67 1.78 14.68
CA TYR A 84 -15.98 2.74 13.63
C TYR A 84 -16.73 2.03 12.51
N TYR A 85 -17.70 2.72 11.92
CA TYR A 85 -18.56 2.17 10.89
C TYR A 85 -18.44 2.96 9.60
N SER A 86 -18.34 2.25 8.47
CA SER A 86 -18.46 2.85 7.14
C SER A 86 -19.79 2.44 6.55
N ASN A 87 -20.63 3.42 6.24
CA ASN A 87 -21.89 3.21 5.53
C ASN A 87 -21.66 2.69 4.11
N GLU A 88 -20.61 3.18 3.43
CA GLU A 88 -20.27 2.77 2.06
C GLU A 88 -19.90 1.29 1.96
N LEU A 89 -19.12 0.78 2.91
CA LEU A 89 -18.74 -0.64 2.95
C LEU A 89 -19.70 -1.53 3.76
N ASN A 90 -20.67 -0.93 4.46
CA ASN A 90 -21.52 -1.61 5.45
C ASN A 90 -20.69 -2.53 6.37
N THR A 91 -19.64 -1.98 6.96
CA THR A 91 -18.69 -2.76 7.78
C THR A 91 -18.19 -1.96 8.97
N ARG A 92 -17.81 -2.68 10.04
CA ARG A 92 -17.22 -2.13 11.26
C ARG A 92 -15.73 -2.46 11.36
N TYR A 93 -14.95 -1.47 11.73
CA TYR A 93 -13.51 -1.56 12.00
C TYR A 93 -13.32 -1.29 13.50
N HIS A 94 -12.61 -2.17 14.20
CA HIS A 94 -12.37 -2.05 15.63
C HIS A 94 -10.90 -1.73 15.87
N PHE A 95 -10.62 -0.66 16.63
CA PHE A 95 -9.28 -0.26 17.02
C PHE A 95 -9.07 -0.59 18.50
N GLU A 96 -8.01 -1.34 18.77
CA GLU A 96 -7.60 -1.78 20.11
C GLU A 96 -6.09 -1.57 20.29
N ILE A 97 -5.64 -1.50 21.54
CA ILE A 97 -4.21 -1.42 21.87
C ILE A 97 -3.76 -2.79 22.36
N GLU A 98 -2.71 -3.32 21.76
CA GLU A 98 -2.07 -4.55 22.20
C GLU A 98 -0.54 -4.37 22.17
N ASN A 99 0.13 -4.61 23.31
CA ASN A 99 1.57 -4.38 23.47
C ASN A 99 1.99 -2.95 23.05
N ASP A 100 1.32 -1.94 23.61
CA ASP A 100 1.56 -0.50 23.34
C ASP A 100 1.47 -0.09 21.86
N THR A 101 0.82 -0.92 21.04
CA THR A 101 0.66 -0.68 19.60
C THR A 101 -0.82 -0.62 19.27
N LEU A 102 -1.24 0.43 18.57
CA LEU A 102 -2.59 0.51 18.01
C LEU A 102 -2.73 -0.51 16.88
N GLN A 103 -3.76 -1.34 16.95
CA GLN A 103 -4.08 -2.32 15.92
C GLN A 103 -5.53 -2.21 15.46
N ILE A 104 -5.76 -2.60 14.21
CA ILE A 104 -7.08 -2.60 13.60
C ILE A 104 -7.54 -4.03 13.33
N LYS A 105 -8.76 -4.34 13.74
CA LYS A 105 -9.43 -5.62 13.53
C LYS A 105 -10.66 -5.42 12.64
N VAL A 106 -10.76 -6.25 11.61
CA VAL A 106 -11.86 -6.22 10.63
C VAL A 106 -12.48 -7.61 10.56
N LYS A 107 -13.72 -7.76 11.02
CA LYS A 107 -14.45 -9.05 11.05
C LYS A 107 -13.59 -10.18 11.66
N TYR A 108 -13.38 -11.27 10.92
CA TYR A 108 -12.63 -12.46 11.34
C TYR A 108 -11.15 -12.42 10.93
N ASN A 109 -10.65 -11.29 10.42
CA ASN A 109 -9.26 -11.18 9.99
C ASN A 109 -8.33 -11.05 11.21
N ASN A 110 -7.08 -11.47 11.02
CA ASN A 110 -6.02 -11.23 12.00
C ASN A 110 -5.82 -9.71 12.21
N PRO A 111 -5.61 -9.25 13.46
CA PRO A 111 -5.34 -7.85 13.74
C PRO A 111 -4.13 -7.32 12.97
N ILE A 112 -4.25 -6.08 12.50
CA ILE A 112 -3.21 -5.41 11.73
C ILE A 112 -2.62 -4.31 12.61
N LYS A 113 -1.37 -4.50 13.05
CA LYS A 113 -0.62 -3.48 13.79
C LYS A 113 -0.32 -2.27 12.91
N LEU A 114 -0.56 -1.08 13.43
CA LEU A 114 -0.33 0.19 12.76
C LEU A 114 0.89 0.89 13.35
N ARG A 115 1.66 1.59 12.51
CA ARG A 115 2.66 2.55 12.99
C ARG A 115 2.12 3.97 12.83
N SER A 116 2.38 4.83 13.79
CA SER A 116 2.10 6.26 13.62
C SER A 116 3.15 6.88 12.71
N THR A 117 2.70 7.82 11.88
CA THR A 117 3.54 8.61 10.98
C THR A 117 3.48 10.10 11.27
N ALA A 118 2.43 10.55 11.95
CA ALA A 118 2.25 11.90 12.48
C ALA A 118 1.11 11.88 13.52
N LYS A 119 0.82 13.04 14.13
CA LYS A 119 -0.41 13.22 14.91
C LYS A 119 -1.62 12.85 14.06
N ASP A 120 -2.52 12.04 14.63
CA ASP A 120 -3.75 11.55 13.98
C ASP A 120 -3.53 10.75 12.68
N ARG A 121 -2.29 10.34 12.36
CA ARG A 121 -1.96 9.59 11.14
C ARG A 121 -1.23 8.29 11.42
N PHE A 122 -1.74 7.22 10.81
CA PHE A 122 -1.23 5.86 10.98
C PHE A 122 -1.12 5.16 9.62
N ARG A 123 -0.18 4.22 9.51
CA ARG A 123 0.06 3.48 8.27
C ARG A 123 0.51 2.05 8.52
N ARG A 124 0.16 1.14 7.60
CA ARG A 124 0.89 -0.13 7.39
C ARG A 124 0.91 -0.46 5.89
N ILE A 125 -0.20 -1.01 5.40
CA ILE A 125 -0.47 -1.25 3.98
C ILE A 125 -1.39 -0.14 3.42
N VAL A 126 -2.31 0.32 4.27
CA VAL A 126 -3.22 1.45 4.01
C VAL A 126 -2.77 2.68 4.80
N GLU A 127 -3.20 3.85 4.37
CA GLU A 127 -3.08 5.10 5.12
C GLU A 127 -4.39 5.38 5.88
N ILE A 128 -4.27 5.75 7.15
CA ILE A 128 -5.39 6.08 8.04
C ILE A 128 -5.16 7.48 8.58
N ARG A 129 -6.16 8.34 8.41
CA ARG A 129 -6.19 9.71 8.93
C ARG A 129 -7.39 9.86 9.84
N PHE A 130 -7.16 9.97 11.14
CA PHE A 130 -8.22 10.26 12.09
C PHE A 130 -8.69 11.71 11.93
N VAL A 131 -10.00 11.90 12.12
CA VAL A 131 -10.67 13.20 12.03
C VAL A 131 -11.26 13.50 13.40
N ARG A 132 -10.97 14.70 13.90
CA ARG A 132 -11.50 15.20 15.15
C ARG A 132 -12.72 16.09 14.91
N ASP A 133 -13.64 16.13 15.86
CA ASP A 133 -14.72 17.10 15.89
C ASP A 133 -14.24 18.46 16.44
N ASN A 134 -15.19 19.38 16.66
CA ASN A 134 -14.92 20.71 17.20
C ASN A 134 -14.48 20.70 18.67
N ASP A 135 -14.83 19.67 19.42
CA ASP A 135 -14.47 19.50 20.83
C ASP A 135 -13.06 18.86 20.98
N GLY A 136 -12.49 18.40 19.85
CA GLY A 136 -11.16 17.81 19.78
C GLY A 136 -11.18 16.30 19.93
N ASP A 137 -12.35 15.67 20.04
CA ASP A 137 -12.51 14.23 20.17
C ASP A 137 -12.47 13.54 18.81
N ILE A 138 -12.05 12.27 18.80
CA ILE A 138 -11.98 11.47 17.57
C ILE A 138 -13.41 11.15 17.10
N ALA A 139 -13.87 11.83 16.05
CA ALA A 139 -15.17 11.61 15.44
C ALA A 139 -15.17 10.48 14.41
N GLY A 140 -14.01 10.14 13.85
CA GLY A 140 -13.91 9.12 12.81
C GLY A 140 -12.53 9.02 12.19
N PHE A 141 -12.43 8.33 11.06
CA PHE A 141 -11.23 8.31 10.24
C PHE A 141 -11.53 8.19 8.75
N ILE A 142 -10.53 8.55 7.95
CA ILE A 142 -10.48 8.38 6.50
C ILE A 142 -9.42 7.33 6.18
N LEU A 143 -9.75 6.40 5.29
CA LEU A 143 -8.88 5.32 4.83
C LEU A 143 -8.58 5.43 3.34
N ASP A 144 -7.30 5.34 3.02
CA ASP A 144 -6.78 5.33 1.65
C ASP A 144 -6.06 3.98 1.40
N ALA A 145 -6.58 3.20 0.44
CA ALA A 145 -6.13 1.84 0.11
C ALA A 145 -5.88 1.68 -1.40
N GLY A 146 -4.76 2.23 -1.86
CA GLY A 146 -4.37 2.19 -3.27
C GLY A 146 -5.34 3.00 -4.14
N ARG A 147 -6.16 2.30 -4.93
CA ARG A 147 -7.14 2.94 -5.85
C ARG A 147 -8.41 3.40 -5.14
N VAL A 148 -8.71 2.87 -3.96
CA VAL A 148 -9.82 3.34 -3.13
C VAL A 148 -9.28 4.46 -2.24
N GLN A 149 -9.86 5.65 -2.36
CA GLN A 149 -9.44 6.84 -1.62
C GLN A 149 -10.63 7.47 -0.91
N ASN A 150 -10.34 8.18 0.17
CA ASN A 150 -11.28 8.96 0.97
C ASN A 150 -12.43 8.13 1.56
N LEU A 151 -12.19 6.85 1.85
CA LEU A 151 -13.20 6.01 2.45
C LEU A 151 -13.44 6.44 3.90
N LYS A 152 -14.67 6.87 4.20
CA LYS A 152 -15.03 7.44 5.50
C LYS A 152 -15.53 6.38 6.47
N PHE A 153 -15.13 6.53 7.71
CA PHE A 153 -15.61 5.78 8.86
C PHE A 153 -15.95 6.74 9.99
N GLU A 154 -17.13 6.59 10.56
CA GLU A 154 -17.63 7.37 11.69
C GLU A 154 -17.46 6.54 12.97
N LYS A 155 -17.02 7.16 14.05
CA LYS A 155 -16.94 6.50 15.36
C LYS A 155 -18.36 6.23 15.84
N ILE A 156 -18.61 4.99 16.23
CA ILE A 156 -19.89 4.58 16.81
C ILE A 156 -19.67 4.23 18.27
N ASN A 157 -20.53 4.77 19.13
CA ASN A 157 -20.53 4.48 20.56
C ASN A 157 -20.84 3.02 20.84
#